data_AF-A0A497I5H5-F1
#
_entry.id   AF-A0A497I5H5-F1
#
_cell.length_a   1.000
_cell.length_b   1.000
_cell.length_c   1.000
_cell.angle_alpha   90.00
_cell.angle_beta   90.00
_cell.angle_gamma   90.00
#
_symmetry.space_group_name_H-M   'P 1'
#
loop_
_entity.id
_entity.type
_entity.pdbx_description
1 polymer ?
#
loop_
_entity_poly.entity_id
_entity_poly.type
_entity_poly.pdbx_seq_one_letter_code
_entity_poly.pdbx_strand_id
1 'polypeptide(L)'
;MEERRWPFVEVKAFLADSCVGEGGYINNFKKLNLQRYREDTYGMLLDLMGNISEWGKTYDGVFANPASSGSESCPNFSIPSDANNTSENWTLRMDFNYWVYLNAGNNSKVWIKQGDCNFSNVQAKNEGDQITILDYNNHSYMFYILAVNNSNTSHGVVIGLKNFNSSKVKPLRHDWNHPKWRMMALNLSGVYYNIVLANSTLNYPMCSVLGIDECAKVAWFDTDGDFSNAINVSIGENFTSNLYLASIGPGPWEGITIGNLSGKVRPGIGVWIAKDTNTTYFAAVNETEINLDLDRDGARNKTYYIFALDDFTNNNAKLTQNIVDDDPYITEDWWGVNLSAENPGYYDFYGEEIGIVEMRSSLPTAIWNGNLRFGKENENMSWKEKPNWDIVVYNNTSMLIRKNRDMNEGFNISDNVTFILKAYNFDHTPVINASISVEKIMKFTHTGGGFLEEGEDYTTVTSNKTDNYGYALVTIAPNGTWSEGDYMVKIRIDSIGATEVKKEWFRVGGGK
;
A
#
# COMPACT_ATOMS: atom_id res chain seq x y z
N MET A 1 -57.80 -25.42 -40.35
CA MET A 1 -57.75 -24.07 -39.77
C MET A 1 -56.32 -23.85 -39.32
N GLU A 2 -55.52 -23.19 -40.15
CA GLU A 2 -54.16 -22.77 -39.79
C GLU A 2 -54.27 -21.52 -38.91
N GLU A 3 -53.83 -21.61 -37.67
CA GLU A 3 -53.58 -20.45 -36.83
C GLU A 3 -52.48 -19.61 -37.48
N ARG A 4 -52.85 -18.40 -37.91
CA ARG A 4 -51.91 -17.38 -38.36
C ARG A 4 -50.95 -17.08 -37.20
N ARG A 5 -49.72 -17.62 -37.29
CA ARG A 5 -48.59 -17.16 -36.49
C ARG A 5 -48.33 -15.71 -36.88
N TRP A 6 -48.68 -14.79 -35.99
CA TRP A 6 -48.21 -13.41 -36.07
C TRP A 6 -46.66 -13.43 -36.06
N PRO A 7 -45.99 -12.55 -36.81
CA PRO A 7 -44.54 -12.43 -36.69
C PRO A 7 -44.21 -12.06 -35.23
N PHE A 8 -43.40 -12.90 -34.57
CA PHE A 8 -42.71 -12.49 -33.36
C PHE A 8 -41.75 -11.37 -33.76
N VAL A 9 -42.14 -10.13 -33.48
CA VAL A 9 -41.21 -8.99 -33.52
C VAL A 9 -40.42 -9.08 -32.22
N GLU A 10 -39.15 -9.46 -32.32
CA GLU A 10 -38.21 -9.27 -31.23
C GLU A 10 -37.97 -7.75 -31.10
N VAL A 11 -38.67 -7.12 -30.15
CA VAL A 11 -38.44 -5.72 -29.82
C VAL A 11 -37.09 -5.65 -29.11
N LYS A 12 -36.05 -5.26 -29.86
CA LYS A 12 -34.77 -4.88 -29.26
C LYS A 12 -34.97 -3.51 -28.62
N ALA A 13 -35.09 -3.48 -27.31
CA ALA A 13 -35.19 -2.27 -26.53
C ALA A 13 -34.21 -2.37 -25.36
N PHE A 14 -33.57 -1.25 -25.04
CA PHE A 14 -32.66 -1.11 -23.92
C PHE A 14 -33.04 0.15 -23.15
N LEU A 15 -32.70 0.20 -21.87
CA LEU A 15 -32.92 1.37 -21.04
C LEU A 15 -31.66 2.21 -21.06
N ALA A 16 -31.84 3.51 -21.29
CA ALA A 16 -30.84 4.50 -20.96
C ALA A 16 -31.22 5.16 -19.62
N ASP A 17 -30.24 5.49 -18.79
CA ASP A 17 -30.38 6.44 -17.68
C ASP A 17 -29.36 7.55 -17.85
N SER A 18 -29.71 8.75 -17.41
CA SER A 18 -28.89 9.95 -17.59
C SER A 18 -28.97 10.86 -16.37
N CYS A 19 -27.83 11.41 -15.98
CA CYS A 19 -27.72 12.36 -14.87
C CYS A 19 -26.82 13.53 -15.28
N VAL A 20 -27.21 14.72 -14.86
CA VAL A 20 -26.49 15.98 -15.10
C VAL A 20 -25.59 16.29 -13.92
N GLY A 21 -24.33 16.60 -14.20
CA GLY A 21 -23.40 17.02 -13.16
C GLY A 21 -21.99 17.22 -13.66
N GLU A 22 -21.05 16.97 -12.77
CA GLU A 22 -19.63 16.94 -13.06
C GLU A 22 -19.13 15.50 -12.90
N GLY A 23 -18.12 15.10 -13.66
CA GLY A 23 -17.63 13.73 -13.60
C GLY A 23 -16.57 13.44 -14.64
N GLY A 24 -15.90 12.31 -14.47
CA GLY A 24 -14.80 11.89 -15.34
C GLY A 24 -14.30 10.50 -14.98
N TYR A 25 -13.40 9.99 -15.81
CA TYR A 25 -12.70 8.75 -15.55
C TYR A 25 -11.39 9.02 -14.84
N ILE A 26 -11.20 8.37 -13.70
CA ILE A 26 -9.89 8.14 -13.12
C ILE A 26 -9.36 6.83 -13.69
N ASN A 27 -8.28 6.90 -14.44
CA ASN A 27 -7.68 5.75 -15.13
C ASN A 27 -6.34 5.36 -14.48
N ASN A 28 -5.71 4.31 -15.01
CA ASN A 28 -4.37 3.84 -14.64
C ASN A 28 -4.28 3.26 -13.23
N PHE A 29 -5.38 2.71 -12.70
CA PHE A 29 -5.27 1.83 -11.53
C PHE A 29 -4.40 0.63 -11.89
N LYS A 30 -3.35 0.45 -11.12
CA LYS A 30 -2.39 -0.65 -11.28
C LYS A 30 -2.56 -1.62 -10.14
N LYS A 31 -2.50 -2.91 -10.47
CA LYS A 31 -2.47 -3.96 -9.47
C LYS A 31 -1.23 -3.78 -8.59
N LEU A 32 -1.45 -3.66 -7.29
CA LEU A 32 -0.42 -3.62 -6.26
C LEU A 32 -0.46 -4.95 -5.50
N ASN A 33 0.61 -5.73 -5.62
CA ASN A 33 0.74 -6.96 -4.83
C ASN A 33 1.49 -6.62 -3.55
N LEU A 34 0.87 -6.95 -2.41
CA LEU A 34 1.44 -6.73 -1.08
C LEU A 34 1.65 -8.09 -0.40
N GLN A 35 2.81 -8.24 0.21
CA GLN A 35 3.16 -9.41 1.03
C GLN A 35 3.61 -8.90 2.39
N ARG A 36 2.85 -9.26 3.43
CA ARG A 36 3.09 -8.80 4.80
C ARG A 36 3.77 -9.87 5.63
N TYR A 37 4.78 -9.46 6.38
CA TYR A 37 5.61 -10.31 7.22
C TYR A 37 5.62 -9.72 8.64
N ARG A 38 4.61 -10.06 9.45
CA ARG A 38 4.48 -9.59 10.85
C ARG A 38 4.93 -10.66 11.83
N GLU A 39 5.30 -10.28 13.03
CA GLU A 39 5.74 -11.22 14.06
C GLU A 39 4.67 -12.28 14.40
N ASP A 40 3.40 -11.88 14.53
CA ASP A 40 2.28 -12.76 14.90
C ASP A 40 1.93 -13.81 13.83
N THR A 41 2.15 -13.49 12.56
CA THR A 41 1.82 -14.36 11.42
C THR A 41 3.01 -15.07 10.79
N TYR A 42 4.19 -14.43 10.82
CA TYR A 42 5.40 -14.93 10.17
C TYR A 42 6.26 -15.69 11.17
N GLY A 43 6.40 -15.18 12.39
CA GLY A 43 7.26 -15.75 13.42
C GLY A 43 8.03 -14.68 14.18
N MET A 44 8.61 -15.09 15.31
CA MET A 44 9.35 -14.21 16.21
C MET A 44 10.50 -13.48 15.49
N LEU A 45 10.62 -12.18 15.75
CA LEU A 45 11.72 -11.37 15.24
C LEU A 45 12.93 -11.47 16.16
N LEU A 46 14.11 -11.74 15.59
CA LEU A 46 15.33 -11.93 16.37
C LEU A 46 15.82 -10.61 16.96
N ASP A 47 16.29 -10.66 18.20
CA ASP A 47 17.01 -9.56 18.81
C ASP A 47 18.47 -9.56 18.37
N LEU A 48 18.97 -8.37 18.02
CA LEU A 48 20.40 -8.10 17.90
C LEU A 48 20.83 -7.13 18.98
N MET A 49 22.02 -7.36 19.53
CA MET A 49 22.61 -6.54 20.59
C MET A 49 23.86 -5.84 20.09
N GLY A 50 24.10 -4.63 20.59
CA GLY A 50 25.38 -3.96 20.40
C GLY A 50 26.09 -3.65 21.71
N ASN A 51 27.28 -3.10 21.57
CA ASN A 51 28.22 -2.88 22.66
C ASN A 51 28.53 -4.15 23.47
N ILE A 52 28.53 -5.33 22.84
CA ILE A 52 28.92 -6.58 23.51
C ILE A 52 30.43 -6.64 23.63
N SER A 53 30.95 -6.59 24.85
CA SER A 53 32.39 -6.56 25.11
C SER A 53 32.90 -7.94 25.51
N GLU A 54 33.60 -8.61 24.61
CA GLU A 54 34.19 -9.93 24.85
C GLU A 54 35.67 -9.94 24.48
N TRP A 55 36.49 -10.49 25.38
CA TRP A 55 37.93 -10.70 25.21
C TRP A 55 38.69 -9.48 24.65
N GLY A 56 38.37 -8.30 25.19
CA GLY A 56 39.06 -7.04 24.87
C GLY A 56 38.60 -6.35 23.57
N LYS A 57 37.52 -6.84 22.96
CA LYS A 57 36.90 -6.24 21.76
C LYS A 57 35.42 -5.99 22.02
N THR A 58 34.85 -5.00 21.31
CA THR A 58 33.43 -4.68 21.36
C THR A 58 32.78 -4.99 20.01
N TYR A 59 31.62 -5.63 20.05
CA TYR A 59 30.88 -6.10 18.88
C TYR A 59 29.47 -5.48 18.84
N ASP A 60 29.03 -5.11 17.65
CA ASP A 60 27.67 -4.70 17.34
C ASP A 60 26.97 -5.72 16.44
N GLY A 61 25.63 -5.75 16.46
CA GLY A 61 24.85 -6.70 15.64
C GLY A 61 25.03 -8.15 16.08
N VAL A 62 25.27 -8.38 17.38
CA VAL A 62 25.44 -9.70 17.97
C VAL A 62 24.09 -10.37 18.15
N PHE A 63 23.93 -11.56 17.57
CA PHE A 63 22.78 -12.42 17.77
C PHE A 63 22.95 -13.26 19.04
N ALA A 64 24.12 -13.88 19.21
CA ALA A 64 24.39 -14.77 20.33
C ALA A 64 25.84 -14.65 20.82
N ASN A 65 26.03 -14.65 22.12
CA ASN A 65 27.34 -14.67 22.78
C ASN A 65 27.40 -15.75 23.89
N PRO A 66 27.29 -17.05 23.56
CA PRO A 66 27.50 -18.10 24.55
C PRO A 66 28.95 -18.06 25.04
N ALA A 67 29.16 -17.36 26.17
CA ALA A 67 30.42 -17.17 26.86
C ALA A 67 30.26 -17.63 28.31
N SER A 68 31.21 -18.43 28.79
CA SER A 68 31.14 -19.07 30.09
C SER A 68 32.54 -19.36 30.65
N SER A 69 32.57 -19.79 31.92
CA SER A 69 33.72 -20.41 32.57
C SER A 69 33.53 -21.90 32.81
N GLY A 70 32.41 -22.48 32.37
CA GLY A 70 32.10 -23.91 32.52
C GLY A 70 31.42 -24.50 31.29
N SER A 71 31.12 -25.80 31.34
CA SER A 71 30.34 -26.51 30.33
C SER A 71 28.92 -26.77 30.83
N GLU A 72 27.98 -26.79 29.91
CA GLU A 72 26.61 -27.24 30.18
C GLU A 72 26.48 -28.76 30.05
N SER A 73 25.50 -29.31 30.77
CA SER A 73 25.19 -30.74 30.72
C SER A 73 24.57 -31.12 29.37
N CYS A 74 25.20 -32.06 28.66
CA CYS A 74 24.66 -32.63 27.43
C CYS A 74 24.50 -34.16 27.49
N PRO A 75 23.27 -34.69 27.36
CA PRO A 75 22.99 -36.12 27.53
C PRO A 75 23.46 -37.04 26.38
N ASN A 76 23.70 -36.52 25.16
CA ASN A 76 24.10 -37.30 23.98
C ASN A 76 25.42 -36.80 23.37
N PHE A 77 26.36 -36.37 24.22
CA PHE A 77 27.60 -35.79 23.76
C PHE A 77 28.47 -36.79 22.99
N SER A 78 29.02 -36.36 21.86
CA SER A 78 30.06 -37.08 21.14
C SER A 78 31.04 -36.09 20.53
N ILE A 79 32.33 -36.32 20.77
CA ILE A 79 33.41 -35.44 20.31
C ILE A 79 33.47 -35.43 18.78
N PRO A 80 33.69 -34.26 18.13
CA PRO A 80 33.96 -34.21 16.70
C PRO A 80 35.22 -34.99 16.33
N SER A 81 35.24 -35.57 15.13
CA SER A 81 36.37 -36.39 14.67
C SER A 81 37.67 -35.60 14.46
N ASP A 82 37.58 -34.29 14.27
CA ASP A 82 38.69 -33.36 14.05
C ASP A 82 39.08 -32.53 15.30
N ALA A 83 38.49 -32.83 16.46
CA ALA A 83 38.83 -32.19 17.73
C ALA A 83 40.00 -32.89 18.44
N ASN A 84 40.80 -32.14 19.20
CA ASN A 84 41.87 -32.70 20.02
C ASN A 84 41.27 -33.42 21.25
N ASN A 85 41.27 -34.74 21.21
CA ASN A 85 40.72 -35.62 22.26
C ASN A 85 41.49 -35.62 23.59
N THR A 86 42.66 -34.97 23.66
CA THR A 86 43.46 -34.84 24.88
C THR A 86 43.35 -33.45 25.53
N SER A 87 42.70 -32.51 24.85
CA SER A 87 42.57 -31.13 25.32
C SER A 87 41.25 -30.89 26.06
N GLU A 88 41.24 -29.86 26.91
CA GLU A 88 40.02 -29.37 27.53
C GLU A 88 38.99 -28.96 26.48
N ASN A 89 37.72 -29.13 26.83
CA ASN A 89 36.61 -28.84 25.94
C ASN A 89 35.38 -28.40 26.71
N TRP A 90 34.52 -27.67 26.02
CA TRP A 90 33.33 -27.07 26.60
C TRP A 90 32.16 -27.16 25.63
N THR A 91 30.99 -27.48 26.15
CA THR A 91 29.74 -27.51 25.40
C THR A 91 28.80 -26.45 25.98
N LEU A 92 28.31 -25.53 25.15
CA LEU A 92 27.46 -24.41 25.53
C LEU A 92 26.15 -24.45 24.75
N ARG A 93 25.04 -24.00 25.36
CA ARG A 93 23.78 -23.83 24.63
C ARG A 93 23.71 -22.47 23.97
N MET A 94 22.94 -22.43 22.90
CA MET A 94 22.54 -21.25 22.18
C MET A 94 21.04 -21.36 21.85
N ASP A 95 20.40 -20.22 21.56
CA ASP A 95 19.02 -20.17 21.12
C ASP A 95 18.73 -21.06 19.90
N PHE A 96 17.45 -21.33 19.66
CA PHE A 96 16.96 -22.24 18.61
C PHE A 96 17.46 -23.69 18.72
N ASN A 97 17.74 -24.12 19.95
CA ASN A 97 18.23 -25.46 20.29
C ASN A 97 19.56 -25.78 19.58
N TYR A 98 20.43 -24.77 19.45
CA TYR A 98 21.78 -24.96 18.98
C TYR A 98 22.73 -25.24 20.13
N TRP A 99 23.75 -26.02 19.83
CA TRP A 99 24.84 -26.37 20.71
C TRP A 99 26.15 -25.95 20.08
N VAL A 100 27.01 -25.38 20.91
CA VAL A 100 28.35 -24.93 20.58
C VAL A 100 29.33 -25.81 21.31
N TYR A 101 30.31 -26.35 20.59
CA TYR A 101 31.43 -27.09 21.15
C TYR A 101 32.74 -26.37 20.87
N LEU A 102 33.56 -26.23 21.91
CA LEU A 102 34.84 -25.55 21.91
C LEU A 102 35.91 -26.51 22.43
N ASN A 103 37.12 -26.43 21.87
CA ASN A 103 38.23 -27.31 22.25
C ASN A 103 39.52 -26.50 22.35
N ALA A 104 40.20 -26.56 23.50
CA ALA A 104 41.41 -25.80 23.78
C ALA A 104 42.58 -26.15 22.82
N GLY A 105 42.61 -27.38 22.31
CA GLY A 105 43.63 -27.87 21.38
C GLY A 105 43.41 -27.41 19.93
N ASN A 106 42.29 -26.75 19.64
CA ASN A 106 41.92 -26.27 18.33
C ASN A 106 41.67 -24.75 18.39
N ASN A 107 42.75 -23.97 18.27
CA ASN A 107 42.66 -22.52 18.41
C ASN A 107 41.73 -21.88 17.37
N SER A 108 40.91 -20.92 17.81
CA SER A 108 39.91 -20.18 17.01
C SER A 108 38.91 -21.05 16.23
N LYS A 109 38.68 -22.30 16.68
CA LYS A 109 37.72 -23.24 16.07
C LYS A 109 36.54 -23.51 16.97
N VAL A 110 35.38 -23.72 16.34
CA VAL A 110 34.10 -23.99 16.99
C VAL A 110 33.28 -24.97 16.17
N TRP A 111 32.52 -25.84 16.82
CA TRP A 111 31.54 -26.72 16.18
C TRP A 111 30.15 -26.30 16.62
N ILE A 112 29.24 -26.13 15.66
CA ILE A 112 27.90 -25.61 15.91
C ILE A 112 26.90 -26.61 15.31
N LYS A 113 25.92 -27.06 16.10
CA LYS A 113 24.92 -28.04 15.69
C LYS A 113 23.55 -27.75 16.29
N GLN A 114 22.48 -27.93 15.52
CA GLN A 114 21.10 -27.88 16.02
C GLN A 114 20.65 -29.26 16.53
N GLY A 115 19.82 -29.29 17.57
CA GLY A 115 19.08 -30.49 17.98
C GLY A 115 19.70 -31.27 19.13
N ASP A 116 20.94 -31.71 18.97
CA ASP A 116 21.70 -32.52 19.94
C ASP A 116 23.18 -32.07 20.00
N CYS A 117 23.96 -32.67 20.91
CA CYS A 117 25.40 -32.43 21.02
C CYS A 117 26.26 -33.61 20.53
N ASN A 118 25.76 -34.41 19.60
CA ASN A 118 26.57 -35.40 18.89
C ASN A 118 27.28 -34.71 17.73
N PHE A 119 28.51 -34.25 17.96
CA PHE A 119 29.30 -33.53 16.97
C PHE A 119 30.15 -34.44 16.08
N SER A 120 30.02 -35.77 16.15
CA SER A 120 30.88 -36.73 15.42
C SER A 120 31.00 -36.46 13.92
N ASN A 121 29.93 -35.95 13.29
CA ASN A 121 29.86 -35.63 11.86
C ASN A 121 29.80 -34.11 11.56
N VAL A 122 30.12 -33.26 12.54
CA VAL A 122 30.12 -31.81 12.39
C VAL A 122 31.55 -31.36 12.10
N GLN A 123 31.72 -30.48 11.11
CA GLN A 123 33.02 -29.89 10.79
C GLN A 123 33.26 -28.63 11.61
N ALA A 124 34.53 -28.40 11.98
CA ALA A 124 34.92 -27.17 12.64
C ALA A 124 34.69 -25.95 11.72
N LYS A 125 34.28 -24.84 12.33
CA LYS A 125 34.22 -23.50 11.77
C LYS A 125 35.25 -22.61 12.45
N ASN A 126 35.74 -21.61 11.74
CA ASN A 126 36.74 -20.67 12.22
C ASN A 126 36.10 -19.30 12.50
N GLU A 127 36.80 -18.48 13.30
CA GLU A 127 36.52 -17.05 13.32
C GLU A 127 36.56 -16.46 11.90
N GLY A 128 35.52 -15.70 11.55
CA GLY A 128 35.30 -15.14 10.23
C GLY A 128 34.51 -16.02 9.26
N ASP A 129 34.20 -17.28 9.61
CA ASP A 129 33.36 -18.13 8.77
C ASP A 129 31.88 -17.73 8.88
N GLN A 130 31.18 -17.77 7.74
CA GLN A 130 29.73 -17.63 7.69
C GLN A 130 29.05 -18.94 8.11
N ILE A 131 27.95 -18.82 8.82
CA ILE A 131 27.08 -19.91 9.27
C ILE A 131 25.62 -19.56 9.00
N THR A 132 24.79 -20.59 8.87
CA THR A 132 23.33 -20.45 8.76
C THR A 132 22.67 -20.96 10.02
N ILE A 133 21.85 -20.11 10.65
CA ILE A 133 21.04 -20.45 11.82
C ILE A 133 19.57 -20.49 11.40
N LEU A 134 18.89 -21.56 11.77
CA LEU A 134 17.46 -21.75 11.54
C LEU A 134 16.70 -21.42 12.82
N ASP A 135 15.68 -20.57 12.73
CA ASP A 135 14.74 -20.39 13.84
C ASP A 135 13.78 -21.60 13.95
N TYR A 136 12.86 -21.55 14.92
CA TYR A 136 11.85 -22.59 15.12
C TYR A 136 10.88 -22.77 13.94
N ASN A 137 10.80 -21.78 13.04
CA ASN A 137 9.95 -21.80 11.85
C ASN A 137 10.73 -22.13 10.58
N ASN A 138 12.01 -22.52 10.70
CA ASN A 138 12.96 -22.78 9.61
C ASN A 138 13.31 -21.57 8.73
N HIS A 139 13.19 -20.34 9.24
CA HIS A 139 13.76 -19.19 8.56
C HIS A 139 15.27 -19.20 8.68
N SER A 140 15.95 -18.94 7.56
CA SER A 140 17.41 -19.04 7.45
C SER A 140 18.08 -17.69 7.64
N TYR A 141 18.74 -17.52 8.77
CA TYR A 141 19.54 -16.35 9.09
C TYR A 141 21.00 -16.61 8.76
N MET A 142 21.64 -15.68 8.06
CA MET A 142 23.06 -15.76 7.72
C MET A 142 23.86 -14.93 8.72
N PHE A 143 24.76 -15.58 9.46
CA PHE A 143 25.59 -14.93 10.47
C PHE A 143 27.06 -15.27 10.26
N TYR A 144 27.93 -14.53 10.94
CA TYR A 144 29.36 -14.80 11.02
C TYR A 144 29.76 -15.14 12.45
N ILE A 145 30.76 -16.01 12.55
CA ILE A 145 31.50 -16.21 13.80
C ILE A 145 32.45 -15.02 13.96
N LEU A 146 32.09 -14.08 14.82
CA LEU A 146 32.83 -12.82 15.01
C LEU A 146 34.05 -13.00 15.91
N ALA A 147 34.00 -13.93 16.86
CA ALA A 147 35.10 -14.25 17.74
C ALA A 147 34.96 -15.65 18.33
N VAL A 148 36.08 -16.34 18.54
CA VAL A 148 36.14 -17.62 19.26
C VAL A 148 37.22 -17.54 20.33
N ASN A 149 36.88 -17.88 21.57
CA ASN A 149 37.87 -18.05 22.63
C ASN A 149 37.76 -19.46 23.23
N ASN A 150 38.88 -20.17 23.26
CA ASN A 150 39.00 -21.54 23.74
C ASN A 150 39.96 -21.62 24.95
N SER A 151 39.99 -20.57 25.79
CA SER A 151 40.84 -20.51 26.98
C SER A 151 40.14 -21.09 28.22
N ASN A 152 40.90 -21.74 29.09
CA ASN A 152 40.36 -22.33 30.33
C ASN A 152 39.78 -21.30 31.31
N THR A 153 40.18 -20.02 31.21
CA THR A 153 39.69 -18.96 32.10
C THR A 153 38.35 -18.37 31.64
N SER A 154 38.08 -18.42 30.35
CA SER A 154 36.87 -17.93 29.71
C SER A 154 36.84 -18.47 28.30
N HIS A 155 35.72 -19.06 27.91
CA HIS A 155 35.54 -19.65 26.59
C HIS A 155 34.17 -19.32 26.07
N GLY A 156 34.05 -19.24 24.75
CA GLY A 156 32.81 -18.91 24.10
C GLY A 156 32.96 -18.62 22.62
N VAL A 157 31.85 -18.24 22.04
CA VAL A 157 31.79 -17.71 20.68
C VAL A 157 30.91 -16.47 20.65
N VAL A 158 31.28 -15.49 19.82
CA VAL A 158 30.41 -14.35 19.48
C VAL A 158 29.91 -14.57 18.05
N ILE A 159 28.60 -14.60 17.86
CA ILE A 159 27.93 -14.82 16.58
C ILE A 159 27.05 -13.61 16.28
N GLY A 160 27.16 -13.07 15.07
CA GLY A 160 26.39 -11.90 14.67
C GLY A 160 26.63 -11.49 13.23
N LEU A 161 26.28 -10.25 12.92
CA LEU A 161 26.45 -9.66 11.60
C LEU A 161 27.86 -9.10 11.46
N LYS A 162 28.55 -9.46 10.38
CA LYS A 162 29.90 -8.96 10.10
C LYS A 162 29.81 -7.53 9.58
N ASN A 163 30.78 -6.68 9.95
CA ASN A 163 30.83 -5.26 9.57
C ASN A 163 29.58 -4.44 9.95
N PHE A 164 28.77 -4.93 10.89
CA PHE A 164 27.63 -4.19 11.43
C PHE A 164 28.11 -3.01 12.28
N ASN A 165 27.54 -1.84 12.07
CA ASN A 165 27.99 -0.60 12.70
C ASN A 165 26.81 0.18 13.27
N SER A 166 26.71 0.24 14.60
CA SER A 166 25.65 0.93 15.34
C SER A 166 25.61 2.45 15.10
N SER A 167 26.71 3.06 14.65
CA SER A 167 26.73 4.47 14.25
C SER A 167 25.98 4.71 12.93
N LYS A 168 25.93 3.71 12.04
CA LYS A 168 25.24 3.74 10.74
C LYS A 168 23.81 3.21 10.84
N VAL A 169 23.63 2.07 11.50
CA VAL A 169 22.31 1.43 11.69
C VAL A 169 21.77 1.84 13.06
N LYS A 170 20.83 2.79 13.12
CA LYS A 170 20.36 3.31 14.41
C LYS A 170 19.50 2.27 15.15
N PRO A 171 19.71 2.08 16.46
CA PRO A 171 18.94 1.13 17.24
C PRO A 171 17.48 1.53 17.38
N LEU A 172 16.63 0.53 17.64
CA LEU A 172 15.22 0.72 17.96
C LEU A 172 15.05 1.24 19.39
N ARG A 173 15.90 0.76 20.31
CA ARG A 173 15.93 1.17 21.72
C ARG A 173 17.29 0.89 22.37
N HIS A 174 17.46 1.30 23.63
CA HIS A 174 18.63 0.99 24.44
C HIS A 174 18.21 0.29 25.74
N ASP A 175 18.71 -0.92 25.96
CA ASP A 175 18.51 -1.69 27.20
C ASP A 175 19.79 -1.63 28.03
N TRP A 176 19.79 -0.92 29.16
CA TRP A 176 20.99 -0.75 30.01
C TRP A 176 22.26 -0.34 29.24
N ASN A 177 22.14 0.63 28.31
CA ASN A 177 23.19 1.10 27.39
C ASN A 177 23.59 0.11 26.27
N HIS A 178 22.92 -1.03 26.12
CA HIS A 178 23.06 -1.89 24.96
C HIS A 178 22.06 -1.48 23.88
N PRO A 179 22.51 -0.98 22.71
CA PRO A 179 21.63 -0.72 21.60
C PRO A 179 21.02 -2.05 21.10
N LYS A 180 19.73 -2.01 20.77
CA LYS A 180 18.94 -3.17 20.33
C LYS A 180 18.34 -2.94 18.95
N TRP A 181 18.33 -3.99 18.15
CA TRP A 181 17.61 -4.06 16.88
C TRP A 181 16.79 -5.33 16.81
N ARG A 182 15.85 -5.35 15.86
CA ARG A 182 15.08 -6.54 15.50
C ARG A 182 15.47 -6.98 14.10
N MET A 183 15.47 -8.27 13.85
CA MET A 183 15.85 -8.85 12.56
C MET A 183 14.87 -9.94 12.13
N MET A 184 14.63 -10.02 10.83
CA MET A 184 13.91 -11.11 10.18
C MET A 184 14.74 -11.69 9.05
N ALA A 185 14.47 -12.96 8.72
CA ALA A 185 15.01 -13.61 7.55
C ALA A 185 13.90 -13.93 6.56
N LEU A 186 14.02 -13.44 5.32
CA LEU A 186 13.06 -13.70 4.25
C LEU A 186 13.71 -14.43 3.07
N ASN A 187 13.00 -15.38 2.47
CA ASN A 187 13.35 -15.93 1.16
C ASN A 187 12.42 -15.35 0.09
N LEU A 188 12.96 -14.46 -0.73
CA LEU A 188 12.24 -13.79 -1.81
C LEU A 188 12.75 -14.34 -3.14
N SER A 189 11.97 -15.22 -3.75
CA SER A 189 12.28 -15.82 -5.05
C SER A 189 13.64 -16.53 -5.12
N GLY A 190 14.05 -17.19 -4.03
CA GLY A 190 15.31 -17.94 -3.94
C GLY A 190 16.49 -17.12 -3.41
N VAL A 191 16.31 -15.82 -3.16
CA VAL A 191 17.31 -14.98 -2.51
C VAL A 191 16.96 -14.83 -1.04
N TYR A 192 17.89 -15.22 -0.17
CA TYR A 192 17.76 -15.07 1.27
C TYR A 192 18.20 -13.66 1.67
N TYR A 193 17.38 -13.00 2.49
CA TYR A 193 17.65 -11.69 3.03
C TYR A 193 17.67 -11.76 4.55
N ASN A 194 18.75 -11.27 5.15
CA ASN A 194 18.73 -10.73 6.49
C ASN A 194 18.17 -9.31 6.42
N ILE A 195 17.13 -9.02 7.20
CA ILE A 195 16.51 -7.70 7.23
C ILE A 195 16.54 -7.19 8.66
N VAL A 196 17.33 -6.14 8.91
CA VAL A 196 17.42 -5.49 10.21
C VAL A 196 16.48 -4.29 10.23
N LEU A 197 15.51 -4.33 11.14
CA LEU A 197 14.60 -3.22 11.42
C LEU A 197 15.31 -2.22 12.32
N ALA A 198 15.33 -0.97 11.89
CA ALA A 198 16.08 0.09 12.53
C ALA A 198 15.27 1.38 12.56
N ASN A 199 15.69 2.30 13.43
CA ASN A 199 15.15 3.65 13.43
C ASN A 199 15.87 4.52 12.39
N SER A 200 15.23 5.60 11.93
CA SER A 200 15.88 6.61 11.10
C SER A 200 16.66 7.61 11.97
N THR A 201 16.15 7.90 13.16
CA THR A 201 16.73 8.80 14.16
C THR A 201 16.50 8.22 15.55
N LEU A 202 17.26 8.63 16.56
CA LEU A 202 17.09 8.11 17.92
C LEU A 202 15.77 8.54 18.58
N ASN A 203 15.24 9.69 18.18
CA ASN A 203 14.02 10.28 18.72
C ASN A 203 12.99 10.41 17.60
N TYR A 204 12.27 9.33 17.32
CA TYR A 204 11.15 9.42 16.38
C TYR A 204 9.90 9.89 17.11
N PRO A 205 9.33 11.08 16.78
CA PRO A 205 8.23 11.67 17.54
C PRO A 205 7.01 10.75 17.67
N MET A 206 6.70 9.96 16.64
CA MET A 206 5.54 9.08 16.66
C MET A 206 5.64 7.93 17.66
N CYS A 207 6.83 7.49 18.03
CA CYS A 207 6.99 6.51 19.10
C CYS A 207 6.46 7.05 20.42
N SER A 208 6.84 8.30 20.74
CA SER A 208 6.41 8.95 21.97
C SER A 208 4.92 9.20 22.00
N VAL A 209 4.31 9.55 20.85
CA VAL A 209 2.87 9.82 20.81
C VAL A 209 2.05 8.54 20.89
N LEU A 210 2.49 7.48 20.21
CA LEU A 210 1.82 6.17 20.25
C LEU A 210 2.08 5.42 21.58
N GLY A 211 2.96 5.93 22.44
CA GLY A 211 3.32 5.30 23.70
C GLY A 211 4.09 3.98 23.51
N ILE A 212 4.90 3.90 22.45
CA ILE A 212 5.65 2.71 22.07
C ILE A 212 7.14 2.92 22.37
N ASP A 213 7.76 1.95 23.04
CA ASP A 213 9.17 2.00 23.46
C ASP A 213 10.16 1.79 22.29
N GLU A 214 9.73 1.14 21.21
CA GLU A 214 10.56 0.84 20.04
C GLU A 214 9.79 1.03 18.73
N CYS A 215 10.30 1.87 17.81
CA CYS A 215 9.75 1.96 16.45
C CYS A 215 10.78 1.69 15.37
N ALA A 216 10.30 1.05 14.30
CA ALA A 216 11.06 0.84 13.09
C ALA A 216 10.60 1.82 12.01
N LYS A 217 11.56 2.52 11.38
CA LYS A 217 11.29 3.46 10.28
C LYS A 217 12.06 3.13 9.00
N VAL A 218 13.15 2.37 9.12
CA VAL A 218 13.94 1.89 7.97
C VAL A 218 14.28 0.42 8.13
N ALA A 219 14.45 -0.27 7.01
CA ALA A 219 14.92 -1.65 6.97
C ALA A 219 16.27 -1.73 6.23
N TRP A 220 17.20 -2.49 6.78
CA TRP A 220 18.48 -2.79 6.16
C TRP A 220 18.45 -4.18 5.57
N PHE A 221 18.52 -4.27 4.25
CA PHE A 221 18.49 -5.53 3.50
C PHE A 221 19.91 -5.97 3.18
N ASP A 222 20.20 -7.22 3.50
CA ASP A 222 21.50 -7.84 3.32
C ASP A 222 21.31 -9.31 2.90
N THR A 223 22.22 -9.85 2.08
CA THR A 223 22.06 -11.18 1.48
C THR A 223 23.11 -12.20 1.92
N ASP A 224 24.06 -11.83 2.77
CA ASP A 224 25.13 -12.75 3.21
C ASP A 224 25.57 -12.57 4.67
N GLY A 225 25.02 -11.64 5.43
CA GLY A 225 25.41 -11.36 6.82
C GLY A 225 26.61 -10.43 6.96
N ASP A 226 27.22 -9.96 5.86
CA ASP A 226 28.28 -8.95 5.84
C ASP A 226 27.68 -7.58 5.50
N PHE A 227 27.43 -6.77 6.53
CA PHE A 227 26.72 -5.49 6.41
C PHE A 227 27.53 -4.37 5.74
N SER A 228 28.69 -4.66 5.13
CA SER A 228 29.47 -3.70 4.35
C SER A 228 28.74 -3.18 3.11
N ASN A 229 27.89 -4.01 2.49
CA ASN A 229 27.08 -3.70 1.31
C ASN A 229 25.55 -3.70 1.56
N ALA A 230 25.13 -3.80 2.82
CA ALA A 230 23.70 -3.74 3.18
C ALA A 230 23.04 -2.45 2.67
N ILE A 231 21.84 -2.60 2.13
CA ILE A 231 21.05 -1.52 1.54
C ILE A 231 20.07 -0.99 2.59
N ASN A 232 20.17 0.31 2.91
CA ASN A 232 19.17 0.99 3.73
C ASN A 232 17.97 1.37 2.86
N VAL A 233 16.76 1.03 3.31
CA VAL A 233 15.54 1.17 2.52
C VAL A 233 14.46 1.80 3.40
N SER A 234 13.93 2.92 2.92
CA SER A 234 12.77 3.61 3.46
C SER A 234 11.52 3.22 2.68
N ILE A 235 10.35 3.63 3.17
CA ILE A 235 9.09 3.30 2.53
C ILE A 235 8.98 3.97 1.15
N GLY A 236 8.41 3.23 0.19
CA GLY A 236 8.37 3.63 -1.22
C GLY A 236 9.67 3.38 -1.98
N GLU A 237 10.76 3.03 -1.30
CA GLU A 237 12.06 2.76 -1.92
C GLU A 237 12.20 1.30 -2.34
N ASN A 238 12.83 1.12 -3.50
CA ASN A 238 13.17 -0.19 -4.04
C ASN A 238 14.39 -0.76 -3.33
N PHE A 239 14.36 -2.07 -3.09
CA PHE A 239 15.55 -2.85 -2.67
C PHE A 239 15.92 -3.92 -3.70
N THR A 240 15.07 -4.12 -4.71
CA THR A 240 15.38 -4.86 -5.94
C THR A 240 14.87 -4.06 -7.14
N SER A 241 14.95 -4.61 -8.37
CA SER A 241 14.38 -3.94 -9.55
C SER A 241 12.85 -3.83 -9.51
N ASN A 242 12.18 -4.75 -8.80
CA ASN A 242 10.71 -4.91 -8.87
C ASN A 242 10.01 -4.88 -7.49
N LEU A 243 10.76 -5.01 -6.40
CA LEU A 243 10.24 -5.04 -5.03
C LEU A 243 10.69 -3.80 -4.27
N TYR A 244 9.76 -3.27 -3.48
CA TYR A 244 9.94 -2.08 -2.68
C TYR A 244 9.38 -2.28 -1.28
N LEU A 245 9.86 -1.50 -0.31
CA LEU A 245 9.33 -1.50 1.04
C LEU A 245 8.02 -0.70 1.06
N ALA A 246 6.88 -1.39 1.19
CA ALA A 246 5.57 -0.75 1.24
C ALA A 246 5.20 -0.28 2.66
N SER A 247 5.67 -0.97 3.69
CA SER A 247 5.43 -0.56 5.08
C SER A 247 6.48 -1.15 6.01
N ILE A 248 6.74 -0.44 7.11
CA ILE A 248 7.54 -0.90 8.25
C ILE A 248 7.02 -0.21 9.51
N GLY A 249 6.94 -0.91 10.65
CA GLY A 249 6.48 -0.31 11.90
C GLY A 249 4.95 -0.15 11.99
N PRO A 250 4.41 0.58 13.00
CA PRO A 250 5.13 1.44 13.95
C PRO A 250 6.10 0.69 14.85
N GLY A 251 5.61 -0.32 15.55
CA GLY A 251 6.46 -1.21 16.34
C GLY A 251 7.18 -2.21 15.44
N PRO A 252 8.38 -2.70 15.81
CA PRO A 252 9.09 -3.68 15.01
C PRO A 252 8.30 -4.99 14.84
N TRP A 253 7.41 -5.36 15.77
CA TRP A 253 6.53 -6.54 15.69
C TRP A 253 5.53 -6.48 14.52
N GLU A 254 5.22 -5.28 14.01
CA GLU A 254 4.45 -5.12 12.77
C GLU A 254 5.22 -5.63 11.54
N GLY A 255 6.54 -5.79 11.68
CA GLY A 255 7.45 -6.28 10.67
C GLY A 255 7.48 -5.39 9.44
N ILE A 256 7.40 -5.99 8.25
CA ILE A 256 7.41 -5.25 6.98
C ILE A 256 6.32 -5.73 6.04
N THR A 257 5.91 -4.83 5.13
CA THR A 257 5.16 -5.19 3.93
C THR A 257 6.02 -4.93 2.71
N ILE A 258 6.16 -5.93 1.85
CA ILE A 258 6.84 -5.82 0.57
C ILE A 258 5.81 -5.62 -0.52
N GLY A 259 5.99 -4.56 -1.31
CA GLY A 259 5.16 -4.25 -2.46
C GLY A 259 5.84 -4.61 -3.78
N ASN A 260 5.02 -4.92 -4.77
CA ASN A 260 5.43 -5.03 -6.16
C ASN A 260 4.51 -4.16 -7.02
N LEU A 261 5.06 -3.06 -7.53
CA LEU A 261 4.37 -2.10 -8.38
C LEU A 261 5.32 -1.54 -9.43
N SER A 262 4.87 -1.51 -10.68
CA SER A 262 5.59 -0.86 -11.77
C SER A 262 5.21 0.62 -11.86
N GLY A 263 6.21 1.51 -11.81
CA GLY A 263 5.97 2.95 -11.94
C GLY A 263 7.01 3.79 -11.23
N LYS A 264 6.83 5.12 -11.34
CA LYS A 264 7.63 6.12 -10.63
C LYS A 264 7.18 6.30 -9.18
N VAL A 265 5.87 6.30 -8.94
CA VAL A 265 5.28 6.39 -7.60
C VAL A 265 5.12 4.99 -7.03
N ARG A 266 5.55 4.81 -5.78
CA ARG A 266 5.36 3.58 -5.00
C ARG A 266 4.80 3.98 -3.64
N PRO A 267 3.57 3.59 -3.32
CA PRO A 267 2.93 4.08 -2.11
C PRO A 267 3.45 3.39 -0.86
N GLY A 268 3.55 4.14 0.22
CA GLY A 268 3.54 3.57 1.56
C GLY A 268 2.13 3.07 1.87
N ILE A 269 2.00 1.83 2.33
CA ILE A 269 0.72 1.20 2.65
C ILE A 269 0.81 0.64 4.07
N GLY A 270 0.40 1.45 5.05
CA GLY A 270 0.34 1.11 6.47
C GLY A 270 -1.01 0.52 6.90
N VAL A 271 -1.93 0.26 5.99
CA VAL A 271 -3.28 -0.19 6.32
C VAL A 271 -3.41 -1.71 6.46
N TRP A 272 -4.38 -2.12 7.26
CA TRP A 272 -4.84 -3.48 7.40
C TRP A 272 -5.63 -3.88 6.15
N ILE A 273 -5.36 -5.08 5.66
CA ILE A 273 -5.99 -5.64 4.47
C ILE A 273 -6.52 -7.00 4.89
N ALA A 274 -7.77 -7.30 4.50
CA ALA A 274 -8.40 -8.56 4.87
C ALA A 274 -7.57 -9.77 4.37
N LYS A 275 -7.51 -10.82 5.20
CA LYS A 275 -6.71 -12.03 4.91
C LYS A 275 -7.15 -12.77 3.65
N ASP A 276 -8.37 -12.54 3.20
CA ASP A 276 -8.99 -13.33 2.13
C ASP A 276 -8.50 -12.92 0.73
N THR A 277 -7.69 -11.85 0.63
CA THR A 277 -7.14 -11.39 -0.65
C THR A 277 -5.94 -10.46 -0.50
N ASN A 278 -4.91 -10.71 -1.32
CA ASN A 278 -3.78 -9.79 -1.53
C ASN A 278 -3.97 -8.89 -2.77
N THR A 279 -5.16 -8.89 -3.38
CA THR A 279 -5.41 -8.13 -4.60
C THR A 279 -5.83 -6.72 -4.22
N THR A 280 -4.92 -5.78 -4.44
CA THR A 280 -5.18 -4.35 -4.23
C THR A 280 -4.82 -3.57 -5.48
N TYR A 281 -5.32 -2.35 -5.59
CA TYR A 281 -5.04 -1.47 -6.72
C TYR A 281 -4.70 -0.07 -6.25
N PHE A 282 -3.83 0.58 -7.01
CA PHE A 282 -3.34 1.91 -6.69
C PHE A 282 -3.35 2.80 -7.93
N ALA A 283 -3.77 4.06 -7.76
CA ALA A 283 -3.67 5.11 -8.77
C ALA A 283 -3.14 6.40 -8.14
N ALA A 284 -2.37 7.16 -8.91
CA ALA A 284 -2.08 8.56 -8.63
C ALA A 284 -2.82 9.41 -9.67
N VAL A 285 -3.54 10.42 -9.21
CA VAL A 285 -4.47 11.23 -10.00
C VAL A 285 -4.09 12.68 -9.86
N ASN A 286 -3.72 13.30 -10.97
CA ASN A 286 -3.47 14.72 -11.02
C ASN A 286 -4.71 15.45 -11.57
N GLU A 287 -5.20 16.44 -10.85
CA GLU A 287 -6.38 17.22 -11.23
C GLU A 287 -6.23 17.95 -12.56
N THR A 288 -5.04 18.47 -12.86
CA THR A 288 -4.75 19.12 -14.14
C THR A 288 -4.88 18.12 -15.29
N GLU A 289 -4.38 16.89 -15.10
CA GLU A 289 -4.39 15.84 -16.12
C GLU A 289 -5.81 15.35 -16.45
N ILE A 290 -6.66 15.19 -15.44
CA ILE A 290 -8.07 14.79 -15.64
C ILE A 290 -9.01 15.97 -15.86
N ASN A 291 -8.51 17.19 -15.73
CA ASN A 291 -9.25 18.45 -15.82
C ASN A 291 -10.50 18.49 -14.92
N LEU A 292 -10.36 18.00 -13.70
CA LEU A 292 -11.39 18.03 -12.66
C LEU A 292 -10.79 18.58 -11.36
N ASP A 293 -11.52 19.50 -10.74
CA ASP A 293 -11.26 20.03 -9.41
C ASP A 293 -11.90 19.07 -8.41
N LEU A 294 -11.09 18.15 -7.88
CA LEU A 294 -11.54 17.00 -7.11
C LEU A 294 -11.87 17.38 -5.67
N ASP A 295 -11.12 18.31 -5.09
CA ASP A 295 -11.33 18.78 -3.72
C ASP A 295 -12.17 20.06 -3.60
N ARG A 296 -12.54 20.65 -4.72
CA ARG A 296 -13.46 21.80 -4.83
C ARG A 296 -12.87 23.07 -4.26
N ASP A 297 -11.54 23.21 -4.25
CA ASP A 297 -10.87 24.43 -3.80
C ASP A 297 -10.81 25.54 -4.88
N GLY A 298 -11.30 25.25 -6.08
CA GLY A 298 -11.34 26.17 -7.22
C GLY A 298 -10.07 26.14 -8.08
N ALA A 299 -9.04 25.40 -7.68
CA ALA A 299 -7.86 25.11 -8.47
C ALA A 299 -7.92 23.67 -9.02
N ARG A 300 -7.02 23.37 -9.97
CA ARG A 300 -6.84 22.01 -10.52
C ARG A 300 -5.36 21.71 -10.52
N ASN A 301 -4.76 21.62 -9.34
CA ASN A 301 -3.32 21.60 -9.17
C ASN A 301 -2.83 20.55 -8.16
N LYS A 302 -3.72 19.78 -7.54
CA LYS A 302 -3.36 18.73 -6.59
C LYS A 302 -3.22 17.38 -7.26
N THR A 303 -2.47 16.52 -6.58
CA THR A 303 -2.33 15.10 -6.93
C THR A 303 -2.83 14.30 -5.75
N TYR A 304 -3.74 13.36 -6.02
CA TYR A 304 -4.31 12.46 -5.04
C TYR A 304 -3.91 11.03 -5.31
N TYR A 305 -3.81 10.25 -4.24
CA TYR A 305 -3.41 8.85 -4.29
C TYR A 305 -4.57 8.01 -3.81
N ILE A 306 -4.98 7.04 -4.62
CA ILE A 306 -6.18 6.24 -4.39
C ILE A 306 -5.77 4.79 -4.26
N PHE A 307 -6.07 4.19 -3.11
CA PHE A 307 -5.85 2.78 -2.82
C PHE A 307 -7.18 2.06 -2.70
N ALA A 308 -7.38 1.03 -3.53
CA ALA A 308 -8.56 0.19 -3.51
C ALA A 308 -8.22 -1.19 -2.96
N LEU A 309 -8.97 -1.61 -1.95
CA LEU A 309 -8.73 -2.82 -1.18
C LEU A 309 -10.03 -3.56 -0.84
N ASP A 310 -9.85 -4.78 -0.34
CA ASP A 310 -10.90 -5.51 0.35
C ASP A 310 -10.62 -5.45 1.86
N ASP A 311 -11.61 -4.96 2.61
CA ASP A 311 -11.53 -4.78 4.06
C ASP A 311 -12.30 -5.86 4.83
N PHE A 312 -13.05 -6.73 4.15
CA PHE A 312 -13.86 -7.75 4.82
C PHE A 312 -13.20 -9.13 4.84
N THR A 313 -13.11 -9.72 6.03
CA THR A 313 -12.76 -11.15 6.18
C THR A 313 -14.03 -12.01 6.03
N ASN A 314 -14.46 -12.27 4.79
CA ASN A 314 -15.69 -13.00 4.44
C ASN A 314 -15.49 -14.16 3.43
N ASN A 315 -14.26 -14.59 3.18
CA ASN A 315 -13.82 -15.57 2.16
C ASN A 315 -14.15 -15.21 0.70
N ASN A 316 -14.45 -13.94 0.42
CA ASN A 316 -14.76 -13.47 -0.93
C ASN A 316 -13.83 -12.33 -1.31
N ALA A 317 -12.88 -12.60 -2.21
CA ALA A 317 -11.90 -11.64 -2.68
C ALA A 317 -12.52 -10.54 -3.57
N LYS A 318 -13.17 -9.57 -2.95
CA LYS A 318 -13.90 -8.51 -3.65
C LYS A 318 -13.54 -7.15 -3.07
N LEU A 319 -12.96 -6.29 -3.90
CA LEU A 319 -12.70 -4.90 -3.54
C LEU A 319 -13.99 -4.23 -3.07
N THR A 320 -13.95 -3.69 -1.86
CA THR A 320 -15.12 -3.16 -1.14
C THR A 320 -14.89 -1.73 -0.68
N GLN A 321 -13.63 -1.30 -0.57
CA GLN A 321 -13.26 0.02 -0.07
C GLN A 321 -12.23 0.71 -0.95
N ASN A 322 -12.18 2.03 -0.79
CA ASN A 322 -11.12 2.88 -1.27
C ASN A 322 -10.66 3.83 -0.15
N ILE A 323 -9.41 4.24 -0.24
CA ILE A 323 -8.77 5.21 0.63
C ILE A 323 -8.10 6.24 -0.27
N VAL A 324 -8.33 7.52 0.00
CA VAL A 324 -7.74 8.63 -0.75
C VAL A 324 -6.89 9.46 0.18
N ASP A 325 -5.77 9.93 -0.36
CA ASP A 325 -4.78 10.74 0.34
C ASP A 325 -4.20 11.80 -0.61
N ASP A 326 -3.69 12.92 -0.09
CA ASP A 326 -2.97 13.94 -0.86
C ASP A 326 -1.46 13.68 -0.93
N ASP A 327 -0.98 12.61 -0.28
CA ASP A 327 0.38 12.12 -0.41
C ASP A 327 0.46 10.59 -0.66
N PRO A 328 1.64 10.04 -1.01
CA PRO A 328 1.75 8.64 -1.38
C PRO A 328 1.79 7.67 -0.18
N TYR A 329 1.59 8.12 1.06
CA TYR A 329 1.73 7.36 2.30
C TYR A 329 0.37 7.10 2.97
N ILE A 330 -0.30 6.04 2.54
CA ILE A 330 -1.63 5.70 3.04
C ILE A 330 -1.50 4.85 4.31
N THR A 331 -1.88 5.40 5.46
CA THR A 331 -1.79 4.74 6.76
C THR A 331 -3.15 4.52 7.43
N GLU A 332 -3.14 3.86 8.58
CA GLU A 332 -4.33 3.76 9.42
C GLU A 332 -4.60 5.08 10.11
N ASP A 333 -5.88 5.45 10.24
CA ASP A 333 -6.30 6.72 10.86
C ASP A 333 -5.78 6.89 12.30
N TRP A 334 -5.46 5.80 13.01
CA TRP A 334 -4.89 5.80 14.36
C TRP A 334 -3.35 5.73 14.40
N TRP A 335 -2.69 5.65 13.25
CA TRP A 335 -1.23 5.82 13.11
C TRP A 335 -0.85 7.28 12.98
N GLY A 336 -1.82 8.15 12.73
CA GLY A 336 -1.64 9.59 12.74
C GLY A 336 -2.07 10.28 14.04
N VAL A 337 -1.60 11.51 14.20
CA VAL A 337 -1.83 12.33 15.40
C VAL A 337 -2.25 13.73 14.98
N ASN A 338 -3.39 14.19 15.50
CA ASN A 338 -3.71 15.62 15.48
C ASN A 338 -2.91 16.30 16.60
N LEU A 339 -1.88 17.07 16.24
CA LEU A 339 -1.21 17.92 17.22
C LEU A 339 -2.18 19.05 17.65
N SER A 340 -1.99 19.51 18.89
CA SER A 340 -2.89 20.39 19.67
C SER A 340 -3.54 21.56 18.92
N ALA A 341 -4.58 22.14 19.52
CA ALA A 341 -5.40 23.27 19.00
C ALA A 341 -4.62 24.51 18.47
N GLU A 342 -3.34 24.68 18.82
CA GLU A 342 -2.50 25.79 18.36
C GLU A 342 -1.81 25.52 17.01
N ASN A 343 -1.72 24.26 16.56
CA ASN A 343 -1.12 23.90 15.27
C ASN A 343 -1.82 22.65 14.69
N PRO A 344 -2.96 22.81 13.99
CA PRO A 344 -3.79 21.70 13.52
C PRO A 344 -3.18 21.03 12.28
N GLY A 345 -2.06 20.35 12.45
CA GLY A 345 -1.51 19.39 11.48
C GLY A 345 -1.84 17.97 11.94
N TYR A 346 -2.37 17.16 11.02
CA TYR A 346 -2.43 15.71 11.20
C TYR A 346 -1.09 15.15 10.73
N TYR A 347 -0.39 14.39 11.57
CA TYR A 347 0.90 13.78 11.25
C TYR A 347 0.72 12.28 11.22
N ASP A 348 0.85 11.64 10.07
CA ASP A 348 0.84 10.19 9.95
C ASP A 348 2.16 9.54 10.47
N PHE A 349 2.19 8.20 10.52
CA PHE A 349 3.39 7.49 11.00
C PHE A 349 4.56 7.56 10.00
N TYR A 350 4.39 7.86 8.71
CA TYR A 350 5.49 7.85 7.75
C TYR A 350 6.16 9.21 7.52
N GLY A 351 5.48 10.32 7.83
CA GLY A 351 6.11 11.59 8.21
C GLY A 351 5.32 12.83 7.86
N GLU A 352 5.28 13.78 8.81
CA GLU A 352 4.95 15.21 8.65
C GLU A 352 3.90 15.56 7.59
N GLU A 353 2.80 14.80 7.56
CA GLU A 353 1.66 15.17 6.74
C GLU A 353 1.19 16.60 7.12
N ILE A 354 0.98 17.44 6.11
CA ILE A 354 0.33 18.75 6.24
C ILE A 354 -0.79 18.72 5.22
N GLY A 355 -1.90 18.10 5.58
CA GLY A 355 -2.92 17.80 4.56
C GLY A 355 -4.17 17.13 5.12
N ILE A 356 -4.64 16.15 4.36
CA ILE A 356 -5.90 15.47 4.60
C ILE A 356 -5.67 14.05 5.11
N VAL A 357 -6.13 13.79 6.34
CA VAL A 357 -6.30 12.41 6.87
C VAL A 357 -6.88 11.47 5.82
N GLU A 358 -6.45 10.21 5.86
CA GLU A 358 -6.88 9.16 4.96
C GLU A 358 -8.40 9.08 4.81
N MET A 359 -8.89 9.36 3.61
CA MET A 359 -10.31 9.45 3.32
C MET A 359 -10.86 8.08 2.91
N ARG A 360 -11.34 7.32 3.89
CA ARG A 360 -11.95 6.01 3.65
C ARG A 360 -13.36 6.13 3.10
N SER A 361 -13.68 5.34 2.08
CA SER A 361 -15.02 5.28 1.47
C SER A 361 -15.31 3.93 0.82
N SER A 362 -16.56 3.69 0.45
CA SER A 362 -17.01 2.42 -0.14
C SER A 362 -16.86 2.41 -1.67
N LEU A 363 -16.48 1.26 -2.23
CA LEU A 363 -16.61 1.01 -3.66
C LEU A 363 -18.06 0.66 -4.03
N PRO A 364 -18.44 0.78 -5.32
CA PRO A 364 -19.79 0.45 -5.77
C PRO A 364 -20.16 -1.01 -5.45
N THR A 365 -21.40 -1.20 -5.01
CA THR A 365 -22.02 -2.52 -4.91
C THR A 365 -23.13 -2.63 -5.94
N ALA A 366 -23.54 -3.85 -6.31
CA ALA A 366 -24.36 -4.14 -7.50
C ALA A 366 -25.41 -3.08 -7.91
N ILE A 367 -26.16 -2.55 -6.93
CA ILE A 367 -27.22 -1.55 -7.15
C ILE A 367 -26.92 -0.17 -6.53
N TRP A 368 -25.85 -0.04 -5.74
CA TRP A 368 -25.52 1.19 -5.01
C TRP A 368 -24.19 1.76 -5.50
N ASN A 369 -24.19 3.04 -5.81
CA ASN A 369 -22.95 3.78 -6.08
C ASN A 369 -22.00 3.67 -4.87
N GLY A 370 -20.71 3.71 -5.16
CA GLY A 370 -19.68 3.91 -4.15
C GLY A 370 -19.52 5.40 -3.84
N ASN A 371 -18.60 5.72 -2.96
CA ASN A 371 -18.20 7.08 -2.63
C ASN A 371 -16.67 7.22 -2.69
N LEU A 372 -16.21 8.42 -3.02
CA LEU A 372 -14.81 8.83 -3.06
C LEU A 372 -14.72 10.23 -2.46
N ARG A 373 -13.71 10.52 -1.65
CA ARG A 373 -13.56 11.82 -0.98
C ARG A 373 -12.14 12.32 -1.09
N PHE A 374 -11.96 13.60 -1.41
CA PHE A 374 -10.65 14.24 -1.62
C PHE A 374 -10.34 15.32 -0.58
N GLY A 375 -11.11 15.37 0.51
CA GLY A 375 -10.92 16.35 1.58
C GLY A 375 -11.95 16.24 2.70
N LYS A 376 -11.73 17.00 3.78
CA LYS A 376 -12.63 17.04 4.95
C LYS A 376 -13.88 17.85 4.62
N GLU A 377 -15.04 17.30 4.99
CA GLU A 377 -16.30 18.03 4.96
C GLU A 377 -16.51 18.79 6.28
N ASN A 378 -17.15 19.96 6.23
CA ASN A 378 -17.70 20.61 7.43
C ASN A 378 -19.22 20.82 7.28
N GLU A 379 -19.93 20.99 8.39
CA GLU A 379 -21.40 21.09 8.41
C GLU A 379 -21.93 22.34 7.68
N ASN A 380 -21.10 23.35 7.46
CA ASN A 380 -21.46 24.60 6.80
C ASN A 380 -21.16 24.62 5.30
N MET A 381 -20.46 23.60 4.77
CA MET A 381 -20.18 23.49 3.33
C MET A 381 -21.46 23.20 2.57
N SER A 382 -21.69 23.98 1.51
CA SER A 382 -22.73 23.66 0.53
C SER A 382 -22.42 22.32 -0.16
N TRP A 383 -23.44 21.67 -0.70
CA TRP A 383 -23.25 20.42 -1.44
C TRP A 383 -22.21 20.53 -2.56
N LYS A 384 -22.15 21.68 -3.25
CA LYS A 384 -21.20 21.98 -4.32
C LYS A 384 -19.75 22.05 -3.87
N GLU A 385 -19.52 22.52 -2.65
CA GLU A 385 -18.17 22.69 -2.07
C GLU A 385 -17.65 21.41 -1.42
N LYS A 386 -18.52 20.42 -1.14
CA LYS A 386 -18.06 19.18 -0.53
C LYS A 386 -17.15 18.40 -1.49
N PRO A 387 -15.97 17.93 -1.05
CA PRO A 387 -15.01 17.19 -1.87
C PRO A 387 -15.39 15.70 -2.08
N ASN A 388 -16.69 15.39 -2.06
CA ASN A 388 -17.22 14.04 -2.18
C ASN A 388 -17.82 13.76 -3.57
N TRP A 389 -17.54 12.57 -4.08
CA TRP A 389 -17.94 12.08 -5.38
C TRP A 389 -18.62 10.71 -5.25
N ASP A 390 -19.63 10.47 -6.07
CA ASP A 390 -20.19 9.14 -6.30
C ASP A 390 -19.25 8.35 -7.21
N ILE A 391 -18.97 7.10 -6.86
CA ILE A 391 -18.36 6.15 -7.78
C ILE A 391 -19.49 5.39 -8.47
N VAL A 392 -19.61 5.54 -9.78
CA VAL A 392 -20.67 4.86 -10.57
C VAL A 392 -20.19 3.47 -10.99
N VAL A 393 -18.92 3.37 -11.38
CA VAL A 393 -18.29 2.14 -11.87
C VAL A 393 -16.87 2.08 -11.38
N TYR A 394 -16.43 0.88 -11.02
CA TYR A 394 -15.03 0.58 -10.83
C TYR A 394 -14.72 -0.80 -11.40
N ASN A 395 -13.69 -0.88 -12.25
CA ASN A 395 -13.29 -2.10 -12.95
C ASN A 395 -11.82 -2.47 -12.75
N ASN A 396 -11.22 -2.01 -11.66
CA ASN A 396 -9.81 -2.21 -11.29
C ASN A 396 -8.77 -1.46 -12.13
N THR A 397 -9.12 -0.98 -13.32
CA THR A 397 -8.21 -0.17 -14.16
C THR A 397 -8.67 1.28 -14.29
N SER A 398 -9.98 1.46 -14.18
CA SER A 398 -10.68 2.73 -14.36
C SER A 398 -11.82 2.84 -13.34
N MET A 399 -12.05 4.06 -12.87
CA MET A 399 -13.11 4.44 -11.97
C MET A 399 -13.88 5.61 -12.57
N LEU A 400 -15.18 5.45 -12.77
CA LEU A 400 -16.07 6.53 -13.23
C LEU A 400 -16.64 7.22 -12.00
N ILE A 401 -16.27 8.49 -11.82
CA ILE A 401 -16.75 9.32 -10.72
C ILE A 401 -17.72 10.37 -11.21
N ARG A 402 -18.62 10.79 -10.31
CA ARG A 402 -19.58 11.84 -10.59
C ARG A 402 -19.93 12.65 -9.35
N LYS A 403 -20.41 13.86 -9.58
CA LYS A 403 -21.09 14.66 -8.59
C LYS A 403 -22.34 15.21 -9.22
N ASN A 404 -23.50 14.81 -8.68
CA ASN A 404 -24.77 15.36 -9.13
C ASN A 404 -24.81 16.85 -8.80
N ARG A 405 -25.33 17.67 -9.71
CA ARG A 405 -25.51 19.10 -9.47
C ARG A 405 -26.96 19.39 -9.10
N ASP A 406 -27.18 20.17 -8.05
CA ASP A 406 -28.51 20.67 -7.73
C ASP A 406 -28.93 21.67 -8.81
N MET A 407 -30.11 21.44 -9.39
CA MET A 407 -30.76 22.36 -10.35
C MET A 407 -30.99 23.76 -9.75
N ASN A 408 -31.04 23.88 -8.42
CA ASN A 408 -31.18 25.16 -7.74
C ASN A 408 -29.90 26.00 -7.76
N GLU A 409 -28.73 25.36 -7.87
CA GLU A 409 -27.41 26.02 -7.82
C GLU A 409 -26.80 26.25 -9.22
N GLY A 410 -27.16 25.42 -10.20
CA GLY A 410 -26.74 25.58 -11.60
C GLY A 410 -25.22 25.55 -11.86
N PHE A 411 -24.83 25.54 -13.13
CA PHE A 411 -23.47 25.60 -13.64
C PHE A 411 -22.93 27.03 -13.64
N ASN A 412 -21.63 27.23 -13.36
CA ASN A 412 -21.03 28.54 -13.59
C ASN A 412 -20.94 28.77 -15.12
N ILE A 413 -20.86 30.03 -15.54
CA ILE A 413 -20.84 30.40 -16.96
C ILE A 413 -19.64 29.81 -17.74
N SER A 414 -18.57 29.42 -17.06
CA SER A 414 -17.38 28.81 -17.65
C SER A 414 -17.29 27.29 -17.47
N ASP A 415 -18.24 26.68 -16.76
CA ASP A 415 -18.15 25.26 -16.43
C ASP A 415 -18.48 24.39 -17.65
N ASN A 416 -17.80 23.26 -17.76
CA ASN A 416 -18.24 22.19 -18.65
C ASN A 416 -19.42 21.45 -18.02
N VAL A 417 -20.37 21.00 -18.84
CA VAL A 417 -21.53 20.22 -18.39
C VAL A 417 -21.34 18.78 -18.81
N THR A 418 -21.33 17.85 -17.85
CA THR A 418 -21.14 16.43 -18.11
C THR A 418 -22.41 15.63 -17.82
N PHE A 419 -22.78 14.78 -18.77
CA PHE A 419 -23.85 13.80 -18.68
C PHE A 419 -23.23 12.42 -18.62
N ILE A 420 -23.61 11.64 -17.61
CA ILE A 420 -23.29 10.22 -17.56
C ILE A 420 -24.48 9.47 -18.12
N LEU A 421 -24.25 8.71 -19.18
CA LEU A 421 -25.23 7.84 -19.80
C LEU A 421 -24.97 6.42 -19.38
N LYS A 422 -26.04 5.68 -19.11
CA LYS A 422 -26.01 4.29 -18.71
C LYS A 422 -26.97 3.49 -19.60
N ALA A 423 -26.47 2.66 -20.52
CA ALA A 423 -27.26 1.88 -21.49
C ALA A 423 -27.25 0.37 -21.19
N TYR A 424 -28.42 -0.22 -20.90
CA TYR A 424 -28.56 -1.60 -20.40
C TYR A 424 -29.77 -2.29 -21.01
N ASN A 425 -29.65 -3.58 -21.27
CA ASN A 425 -30.80 -4.41 -21.63
C ASN A 425 -31.72 -4.61 -20.41
N PHE A 426 -32.94 -5.08 -20.64
CA PHE A 426 -33.91 -5.36 -19.57
C PHE A 426 -33.46 -6.43 -18.57
N ASP A 427 -32.55 -7.31 -18.96
CA ASP A 427 -31.91 -8.29 -18.08
C ASP A 427 -30.72 -7.71 -17.29
N HIS A 428 -30.54 -6.38 -17.36
CA HIS A 428 -29.45 -5.63 -16.75
C HIS A 428 -28.06 -5.96 -17.29
N THR A 429 -27.96 -6.57 -18.48
CA THR A 429 -26.66 -6.68 -19.18
C THR A 429 -26.29 -5.34 -19.84
N PRO A 430 -25.02 -4.93 -19.81
CA PRO A 430 -24.59 -3.66 -20.39
C PRO A 430 -24.68 -3.67 -21.91
N VAL A 431 -25.13 -2.57 -22.51
CA VAL A 431 -25.10 -2.37 -23.96
C VAL A 431 -23.77 -1.75 -24.34
N ILE A 432 -22.87 -2.57 -24.88
CA ILE A 432 -21.50 -2.20 -25.24
C ILE A 432 -21.47 -1.56 -26.64
N ASN A 433 -20.63 -0.54 -26.84
CA ASN A 433 -20.42 0.14 -28.13
C ASN A 433 -21.66 0.82 -28.73
N ALA A 434 -22.68 1.14 -27.93
CA ALA A 434 -23.80 1.95 -28.37
C ALA A 434 -23.30 3.35 -28.73
N SER A 435 -23.63 3.84 -29.92
CA SER A 435 -23.17 5.15 -30.41
C SER A 435 -23.95 6.27 -29.73
N ILE A 436 -23.24 7.30 -29.30
CA ILE A 436 -23.77 8.45 -28.56
C ILE A 436 -23.60 9.71 -29.39
N SER A 437 -24.65 10.52 -29.47
CA SER A 437 -24.59 11.84 -30.11
C SER A 437 -25.45 12.87 -29.36
N VAL A 438 -24.96 14.10 -29.27
CA VAL A 438 -25.76 15.26 -28.88
C VAL A 438 -26.49 15.74 -30.12
N GLU A 439 -27.81 15.61 -30.17
CA GLU A 439 -28.58 16.02 -31.35
C GLU A 439 -28.83 17.53 -31.37
N LYS A 440 -29.27 18.09 -30.24
CA LYS A 440 -29.61 19.51 -30.08
C LYS A 440 -29.50 19.95 -28.63
N ILE A 441 -29.11 21.21 -28.42
CA ILE A 441 -29.26 21.91 -27.15
C ILE A 441 -30.22 23.08 -27.35
N MET A 442 -31.18 23.22 -26.45
CA MET A 442 -32.09 24.36 -26.41
C MET A 442 -31.84 25.17 -25.14
N LYS A 443 -31.58 26.46 -25.29
CA LYS A 443 -31.60 27.43 -24.20
C LYS A 443 -33.02 27.98 -24.02
N PHE A 444 -33.45 28.17 -22.79
CA PHE A 444 -34.69 28.82 -22.41
C PHE A 444 -34.41 30.19 -21.77
N THR A 445 -35.19 31.18 -22.16
CA THR A 445 -35.19 32.54 -21.61
C THR A 445 -36.61 32.95 -21.26
N HIS A 446 -36.77 34.06 -20.51
CA HIS A 446 -38.08 34.57 -20.16
C HIS A 446 -38.95 34.95 -21.39
N THR A 447 -38.33 35.15 -22.57
CA THR A 447 -38.98 35.53 -23.84
C THR A 447 -39.18 34.37 -24.81
N GLY A 448 -38.68 33.17 -24.51
CA GLY A 448 -38.74 32.01 -25.40
C GLY A 448 -37.46 31.17 -25.38
N GLY A 449 -37.41 30.14 -26.23
CA GLY A 449 -36.24 29.25 -26.37
C GLY A 449 -35.52 29.40 -27.70
N GLY A 450 -34.21 29.15 -27.71
CA GLY A 450 -33.36 29.13 -28.90
C GLY A 450 -32.50 27.88 -28.95
N PHE A 451 -32.26 27.33 -30.14
CA PHE A 451 -31.32 26.23 -30.32
C PHE A 451 -29.89 26.78 -30.39
N LEU A 452 -28.97 26.03 -29.80
CA LEU A 452 -27.53 26.28 -29.93
C LEU A 452 -26.95 25.44 -31.06
N GLU A 453 -25.91 25.95 -31.70
CA GLU A 453 -25.17 25.28 -32.77
C GLU A 453 -23.79 24.79 -32.28
N GLU A 454 -23.46 23.54 -32.59
CA GLU A 454 -22.14 22.97 -32.28
C GLU A 454 -21.06 23.59 -33.18
N GLY A 455 -19.90 23.90 -32.60
CA GLY A 455 -18.80 24.61 -33.24
C GLY A 455 -18.94 26.14 -33.18
N GLU A 456 -20.15 26.67 -33.00
CA GLU A 456 -20.39 28.10 -32.77
C GLU A 456 -20.59 28.38 -31.28
N ASP A 457 -21.62 27.81 -30.65
CA ASP A 457 -21.99 28.08 -29.25
C ASP A 457 -21.31 27.14 -28.25
N TYR A 458 -21.13 25.87 -28.65
CA TYR A 458 -20.55 24.83 -27.81
C TYR A 458 -19.75 23.82 -28.61
N THR A 459 -18.96 23.00 -27.92
CA THR A 459 -18.26 21.84 -28.49
C THR A 459 -18.54 20.61 -27.65
N THR A 460 -18.84 19.45 -28.27
CA THR A 460 -18.92 18.18 -27.55
C THR A 460 -17.52 17.59 -27.38
N VAL A 461 -17.13 17.31 -26.13
CA VAL A 461 -15.77 16.92 -25.75
C VAL A 461 -15.82 15.56 -25.05
N THR A 462 -16.16 14.44 -25.69
CA THR A 462 -16.11 13.06 -25.07
C THR A 462 -16.61 11.92 -25.95
N SER A 463 -16.52 10.69 -25.39
CA SER A 463 -16.82 9.38 -25.98
C SER A 463 -18.12 9.33 -26.78
N ASN A 464 -17.99 8.96 -28.05
CA ASN A 464 -19.11 8.69 -28.95
C ASN A 464 -19.68 7.29 -28.78
N LYS A 465 -19.21 6.49 -27.81
CA LYS A 465 -19.66 5.11 -27.59
C LYS A 465 -19.72 4.73 -26.12
N THR A 466 -20.61 3.80 -25.78
CA THR A 466 -20.59 3.14 -24.47
C THR A 466 -19.42 2.19 -24.32
N ASP A 467 -18.84 2.16 -23.13
CA ASP A 467 -17.77 1.25 -22.74
C ASP A 467 -18.28 -0.19 -22.52
N ASN A 468 -17.39 -1.08 -22.07
CA ASN A 468 -17.71 -2.49 -21.79
C ASN A 468 -18.70 -2.68 -20.63
N TYR A 469 -19.06 -1.61 -19.93
CA TYR A 469 -20.02 -1.57 -18.84
C TYR A 469 -21.27 -0.79 -19.23
N GLY A 470 -21.42 -0.42 -20.50
CA GLY A 470 -22.60 0.30 -20.98
C GLY A 470 -22.64 1.76 -20.56
N TYR A 471 -21.52 2.35 -20.12
CA TYR A 471 -21.47 3.78 -19.75
C TYR A 471 -20.85 4.62 -20.84
N ALA A 472 -21.32 5.85 -20.98
CA ALA A 472 -20.66 6.89 -21.76
C ALA A 472 -20.70 8.22 -21.03
N LEU A 473 -19.64 8.99 -21.19
CA LEU A 473 -19.61 10.40 -20.79
C LEU A 473 -19.92 11.25 -22.01
N VAL A 474 -20.78 12.25 -21.81
CA VAL A 474 -21.01 13.35 -22.77
C VAL A 474 -20.77 14.64 -22.03
N THR A 475 -19.67 15.29 -22.30
CA THR A 475 -19.24 16.59 -21.80
C THR A 475 -19.41 17.60 -22.91
N ILE A 476 -20.05 18.70 -22.57
CA ILE A 476 -20.33 19.82 -23.45
C ILE A 476 -19.60 21.03 -22.88
N ALA A 477 -18.73 21.64 -23.68
CA ALA A 477 -17.95 22.80 -23.31
C ALA A 477 -18.50 24.05 -24.03
N PRO A 478 -18.65 25.20 -23.36
CA PRO A 478 -19.03 26.44 -24.02
C PRO A 478 -17.89 26.96 -24.88
N ASN A 479 -18.20 27.48 -26.08
CA ASN A 479 -17.23 28.20 -26.89
C ASN A 479 -17.13 29.65 -26.38
N GLY A 480 -16.39 29.84 -25.28
CA GLY A 480 -16.32 31.10 -24.54
C GLY A 480 -16.99 30.95 -23.18
N THR A 481 -18.22 31.44 -23.03
CA THR A 481 -19.00 31.32 -21.80
C THR A 481 -20.47 31.04 -22.10
N TRP A 482 -21.09 30.18 -21.29
CA TRP A 482 -22.53 30.04 -21.26
C TRP A 482 -23.20 31.34 -20.83
N SER A 483 -24.29 31.68 -21.48
CA SER A 483 -25.21 32.69 -20.96
C SER A 483 -26.06 32.11 -19.81
N GLU A 484 -26.47 32.93 -18.85
CA GLU A 484 -27.35 32.45 -17.78
C GLU A 484 -28.72 32.02 -18.32
N GLY A 485 -29.29 30.97 -17.72
CA GLY A 485 -30.61 30.42 -18.06
C GLY A 485 -30.72 28.90 -17.89
N ASP A 486 -31.90 28.39 -18.24
CA ASP A 486 -32.19 26.96 -18.27
C ASP A 486 -31.90 26.38 -19.66
N TYR A 487 -31.41 25.16 -19.70
CA TYR A 487 -31.05 24.46 -20.93
C TYR A 487 -31.61 23.04 -20.92
N MET A 488 -31.94 22.53 -22.10
CA MET A 488 -32.27 21.13 -22.33
C MET A 488 -31.38 20.58 -23.44
N VAL A 489 -30.66 19.50 -23.17
CA VAL A 489 -29.94 18.74 -24.17
C VAL A 489 -30.75 17.51 -24.59
N LYS A 490 -30.74 17.21 -25.89
CA LYS A 490 -31.26 15.97 -26.44
C LYS A 490 -30.09 15.07 -26.84
N ILE A 491 -29.99 13.92 -26.20
CA ILE A 491 -28.92 12.94 -26.41
C ILE A 491 -29.54 11.70 -27.05
N ARG A 492 -28.93 11.22 -28.13
CA ARG A 492 -29.34 10.01 -28.84
C ARG A 492 -28.33 8.90 -28.63
N ILE A 493 -28.86 7.69 -28.42
CA ILE A 493 -28.11 6.48 -28.11
C ILE A 493 -28.57 5.40 -29.09
N ASP A 494 -27.68 4.96 -29.98
CA ASP A 494 -27.98 3.96 -31.01
C ASP A 494 -27.23 2.65 -30.72
N SER A 495 -27.95 1.54 -30.65
CA SER A 495 -27.40 0.18 -30.58
C SER A 495 -27.96 -0.66 -31.73
N ILE A 496 -27.42 -1.86 -31.95
CA ILE A 496 -27.80 -2.71 -33.10
C ILE A 496 -29.29 -3.02 -33.08
N GLY A 497 -30.06 -2.31 -33.92
CA GLY A 497 -31.50 -2.48 -34.08
C GLY A 497 -32.37 -1.72 -33.08
N ALA A 498 -31.81 -0.81 -32.28
CA ALA A 498 -32.54 -0.03 -31.28
C ALA A 498 -31.98 1.39 -31.13
N THR A 499 -32.86 2.38 -30.93
CA THR A 499 -32.47 3.77 -30.65
C THR A 499 -33.23 4.24 -29.42
N GLU A 500 -32.50 4.84 -28.49
CA GLU A 500 -33.07 5.53 -27.33
C GLU A 500 -32.68 7.01 -27.35
N VAL A 501 -33.56 7.84 -26.80
CA VAL A 501 -33.38 9.29 -26.74
C VAL A 501 -33.59 9.76 -25.32
N LYS A 502 -32.62 10.52 -24.82
CA LYS A 502 -32.68 11.19 -23.52
C LYS A 502 -32.75 12.69 -23.66
N LYS A 503 -33.50 13.29 -22.75
CA LYS A 503 -33.62 14.74 -22.62
C LYS A 503 -33.23 15.10 -21.21
N GLU A 504 -32.14 15.83 -21.09
CA GLU A 504 -31.59 16.23 -19.80
C GLU A 504 -31.62 17.75 -19.66
N TRP A 505 -31.88 18.20 -18.44
CA TRP A 505 -31.99 19.61 -18.11
C TRP A 505 -30.81 20.06 -17.27
N PHE A 506 -30.25 21.21 -17.61
CA PHE A 506 -29.22 21.85 -16.80
C PHE A 506 -29.47 23.36 -16.75
N ARG A 507 -29.09 23.98 -15.65
CA ARG A 507 -29.18 25.44 -15.47
C ARG A 507 -27.78 26.03 -15.47
N VAL A 508 -27.58 27.19 -16.08
CA VAL A 508 -26.35 27.99 -15.95
C VAL A 508 -26.72 29.27 -15.21
N GLY A 509 -25.99 29.59 -14.14
CA GLY A 509 -26.32 30.68 -13.22
C GLY A 509 -27.47 30.28 -12.29
N GLY A 510 -27.38 30.66 -11.01
CA GLY A 510 -28.30 30.14 -10.02
C GLY A 510 -27.68 30.19 -8.63
N GLY A 511 -27.55 31.37 -8.07
CA GLY A 511 -27.05 31.54 -6.71
C GLY A 511 -27.26 32.98 -6.32
N LYS A 512 -28.14 33.20 -5.36
CA LYS A 512 -28.06 34.38 -4.50
C LYS A 512 -27.51 33.91 -3.17
#